data_AF-A0A2S7P9R1-F1
#
_entry.id   AF-A0A2S7P9R1-F1
#
_cell.length_a   1.000
_cell.length_b   1.000
_cell.length_c   1.000
_cell.angle_alpha   90.00
_cell.angle_beta   90.00
_cell.angle_gamma   90.00
#
_symmetry.space_group_name_H-M   'P 1'
#
loop_
_entity.id
_entity.type
_entity.pdbx_description
1 polymer ?
#
loop_
_entity_poly.entity_id
_entity_poly.type
_entity_poly.pdbx_seq_one_letter_code
_entity_poly.pdbx_strand_id
1 'polypeptide(L)'
;MAPTASIPRFLLPLRPPLWSLSPKTTIRHASKKSAPAKKGPSAPSPPSKPLVLEKPAKFVPPSHPARLRKDPPRYTGPQLSAEQIARQSVKKYPNMMPPPGTFMHWFLNNKSIHVWIALVRSLLELSRLLDWLTVPREH
;
A
#
# COMPACT_ATOMS: atom_id res chain seq x y z
N MET A 1 54.42 20.27 -23.59
CA MET A 1 53.53 19.11 -23.83
C MET A 1 52.71 18.91 -22.55
N ALA A 2 51.38 19.01 -22.62
CA ALA A 2 50.51 18.90 -21.45
C ALA A 2 50.27 17.41 -21.10
N PRO A 3 50.26 17.01 -19.80
CA PRO A 3 49.99 15.64 -19.42
C PRO A 3 48.52 15.30 -19.64
N THR A 4 48.26 14.18 -20.32
CA THR A 4 46.92 13.59 -20.46
C THR A 4 46.51 13.01 -19.10
N ALA A 5 45.64 13.73 -18.37
CA ALA A 5 45.11 13.25 -17.09
C ALA A 5 44.21 12.03 -17.32
N SER A 6 44.73 10.83 -17.00
CA SER A 6 43.97 9.58 -16.99
C SER A 6 43.06 9.59 -15.76
N ILE A 7 41.80 9.98 -15.95
CA ILE A 7 40.81 10.04 -14.86
C ILE A 7 40.51 8.61 -14.42
N PRO A 8 40.82 8.23 -13.18
CA PRO A 8 40.57 6.88 -12.71
C PRO A 8 39.07 6.58 -12.65
N ARG A 9 38.71 5.36 -13.04
CA ARG A 9 37.34 4.93 -13.35
C ARG A 9 36.35 5.00 -12.16
N PHE A 10 36.85 5.11 -10.93
CA PHE A 10 36.02 5.31 -9.74
C PHE A 10 35.51 6.74 -9.57
N LEU A 11 36.09 7.73 -10.26
CA LEU A 11 35.60 9.10 -10.28
C LEU A 11 34.47 9.31 -11.29
N LEU A 12 34.23 8.35 -12.18
CA LEU A 12 33.12 8.39 -13.12
C LEU A 12 31.88 7.81 -12.42
N PRO A 13 30.70 8.44 -12.52
CA PRO A 13 29.47 7.85 -11.97
C PRO A 13 29.21 6.51 -12.65
N LEU A 14 29.28 5.42 -11.88
CA LEU A 14 29.05 4.05 -12.36
C LEU A 14 27.62 3.81 -12.90
N ARG A 15 26.69 4.77 -12.69
CA ARG A 15 25.28 4.63 -13.07
C ARG A 15 24.86 5.79 -13.96
N PRO A 16 24.31 5.52 -15.17
CA PRO A 16 23.66 6.55 -15.94
C PRO A 16 22.47 7.10 -15.16
N PRO A 17 22.15 8.39 -15.32
CA PRO A 17 21.09 8.99 -14.55
C PRO A 17 19.74 8.33 -14.91
N LEU A 18 18.97 8.04 -13.86
CA LEU A 18 17.72 7.26 -13.87
C LEU A 18 16.61 7.84 -14.77
N TRP A 19 16.80 9.03 -15.33
CA TRP A 19 15.83 9.64 -16.25
C TRP A 19 16.01 9.23 -17.71
N SER A 20 17.07 8.46 -18.05
CA SER A 20 17.36 8.03 -19.43
C SER A 20 16.87 6.60 -19.79
N LEU A 21 15.86 6.08 -19.11
CA LEU A 21 15.25 4.81 -19.50
C LEU A 21 14.29 5.02 -20.69
N SER A 22 14.81 4.82 -21.91
CA SER A 22 13.98 4.49 -23.07
C SER A 22 13.69 2.98 -23.05
N PRO A 23 12.44 2.54 -22.82
CA PRO A 23 12.14 1.11 -22.77
C PRO A 23 12.05 0.55 -24.20
N LYS A 24 13.15 -0.05 -24.67
CA LYS A 24 13.12 -0.89 -25.87
C LYS A 24 12.54 -2.26 -25.51
N THR A 25 11.22 -2.39 -25.56
CA THR A 25 10.53 -3.67 -25.34
C THR A 25 10.65 -4.54 -26.60
N THR A 26 11.70 -5.36 -26.70
CA THR A 26 11.72 -6.49 -27.64
C THR A 26 10.90 -7.62 -27.03
N ILE A 27 9.63 -7.69 -27.40
CA ILE A 27 8.74 -8.80 -27.08
C ILE A 27 9.07 -9.94 -28.06
N ARG A 28 9.60 -11.07 -27.56
CA ARG A 28 9.74 -12.30 -28.34
C ARG A 28 8.58 -13.24 -27.99
N HIS A 29 7.65 -13.41 -28.92
CA HIS A 29 6.55 -14.38 -28.85
C HIS A 29 6.93 -15.71 -29.50
N ALA A 30 6.50 -16.81 -28.87
CA ALA A 30 5.99 -18.09 -29.42
C ALA A 30 6.94 -18.94 -30.32
N SER A 31 6.87 -20.25 -30.45
CA SER A 31 6.13 -21.38 -29.85
C SER A 31 6.80 -22.64 -30.43
N LYS A 32 6.98 -23.72 -29.67
CA LYS A 32 7.37 -25.02 -30.27
C LYS A 32 6.11 -25.72 -30.81
N LYS A 33 6.14 -26.04 -32.10
CA LYS A 33 5.11 -26.78 -32.85
C LYS A 33 5.18 -28.28 -32.47
N SER A 34 4.10 -28.86 -31.98
CA SER A 34 3.94 -30.31 -31.89
C SER A 34 3.05 -30.82 -33.04
N ALA A 35 3.45 -31.95 -33.61
CA ALA A 35 2.88 -32.58 -34.80
C ALA A 35 1.50 -33.23 -34.54
N PRO A 36 0.66 -33.44 -35.58
CA PRO A 36 -0.65 -34.07 -35.40
C PRO A 36 -0.53 -35.60 -35.39
N ALA A 37 -1.16 -36.25 -34.41
CA ALA A 37 -1.38 -37.70 -34.42
C ALA A 37 -2.72 -38.05 -35.07
N LYS A 38 -2.74 -39.21 -35.73
CA LYS A 38 -3.65 -39.67 -36.79
C LYS A 38 -5.08 -39.99 -36.31
N LYS A 39 -6.06 -39.80 -37.21
CA LYS A 39 -7.46 -40.28 -37.11
C LYS A 39 -7.55 -41.78 -37.47
N GLY A 40 -8.35 -42.55 -36.73
CA GLY A 40 -8.85 -43.88 -37.11
C GLY A 40 -10.39 -43.91 -37.21
N PRO A 41 -11.01 -44.85 -37.96
CA PRO A 41 -12.42 -44.76 -38.34
C PRO A 41 -13.42 -45.54 -37.46
N SER A 42 -14.57 -44.88 -37.24
CA SER A 42 -15.98 -45.32 -37.12
C SER A 42 -16.38 -46.68 -36.52
N ALA A 43 -17.21 -46.62 -35.47
CA ALA A 43 -18.35 -47.52 -35.26
C ALA A 43 -19.55 -46.72 -34.65
N PRO A 44 -20.81 -46.98 -35.05
CA PRO A 44 -21.97 -46.19 -34.63
C PRO A 44 -22.53 -46.67 -33.29
N SER A 45 -22.81 -45.75 -32.35
CA SER A 45 -23.49 -46.05 -31.09
C SER A 45 -24.77 -45.21 -30.91
N PRO A 46 -25.78 -45.72 -30.16
CA PRO A 46 -27.20 -45.33 -30.23
C PRO A 46 -27.55 -44.05 -29.41
N PRO A 47 -28.82 -43.59 -29.39
CA PRO A 47 -29.22 -42.20 -29.64
C PRO A 47 -28.87 -41.16 -28.54
N SER A 48 -28.35 -40.03 -29.05
CA SER A 48 -28.47 -38.63 -28.61
C SER A 48 -28.97 -38.36 -27.18
N LYS A 49 -28.04 -38.34 -26.22
CA LYS A 49 -28.09 -37.34 -25.16
C LYS A 49 -27.41 -36.08 -25.70
N PRO A 50 -27.93 -34.86 -25.48
CA PRO A 50 -27.21 -33.67 -25.91
C PRO A 50 -25.86 -33.66 -25.22
N LEU A 51 -24.77 -33.70 -26.00
CA LEU A 51 -23.41 -33.48 -25.53
C LEU A 51 -23.34 -32.01 -25.11
N VAL A 52 -23.79 -31.71 -23.89
CA VAL A 52 -23.55 -30.43 -23.26
C VAL A 52 -22.05 -30.37 -23.05
N LEU A 53 -21.39 -29.55 -23.86
CA LEU A 53 -19.97 -29.24 -23.73
C LEU A 53 -19.74 -28.87 -22.25
N GLU A 54 -18.99 -29.70 -21.52
CA GLU A 54 -18.65 -29.37 -20.14
C GLU A 54 -18.08 -27.96 -20.16
N LYS A 55 -18.66 -27.06 -19.35
CA LYS A 55 -18.17 -25.67 -19.29
C LYS A 55 -16.66 -25.79 -19.12
N PRO A 56 -15.83 -25.28 -20.06
CA PRO A 56 -14.39 -25.34 -19.90
C PRO A 56 -14.12 -24.71 -18.55
N ALA A 57 -13.48 -25.45 -17.64
CA ALA A 57 -13.28 -25.06 -16.24
C ALA A 57 -12.97 -23.57 -16.23
N LYS A 58 -14.00 -22.79 -15.88
CA LYS A 58 -14.06 -21.36 -16.21
C LYS A 58 -12.77 -20.79 -15.68
N PHE A 59 -11.96 -20.15 -16.54
CA PHE A 59 -10.71 -19.53 -16.11
C PHE A 59 -11.00 -18.73 -14.84
N VAL A 60 -10.63 -19.31 -13.69
CA VAL A 60 -10.79 -18.67 -12.41
C VAL A 60 -9.51 -17.87 -12.29
N PRO A 61 -9.55 -16.54 -12.49
CA PRO A 61 -8.35 -15.77 -12.25
C PRO A 61 -7.89 -16.09 -10.83
N PRO A 62 -6.58 -16.25 -10.59
CA PRO A 62 -6.09 -16.57 -9.27
C PRO A 62 -6.72 -15.61 -8.28
N SER A 63 -7.47 -16.15 -7.30
CA SER A 63 -8.09 -15.35 -6.25
C SER A 63 -6.97 -14.57 -5.58
N HIS A 64 -7.01 -13.26 -5.71
CA HIS A 64 -5.91 -12.40 -5.29
C HIS A 64 -5.65 -12.65 -3.79
N PRO A 65 -4.40 -12.91 -3.35
CA PRO A 65 -4.12 -13.12 -1.94
C PRO A 65 -4.52 -11.89 -1.14
N ALA A 66 -5.10 -12.10 0.04
CA ALA A 66 -5.40 -11.03 0.98
C ALA A 66 -4.13 -10.22 1.23
N ARG A 67 -4.23 -8.90 1.12
CA ARG A 67 -3.09 -8.00 1.15
C ARG A 67 -2.37 -8.12 2.50
N LEU A 68 -1.26 -8.85 2.53
CA LEU A 68 -0.40 -8.94 3.71
C LEU A 68 0.08 -7.51 4.03
N ARG A 69 -0.25 -7.03 5.24
CA ARG A 69 0.22 -5.72 5.71
C ARG A 69 1.73 -5.81 5.86
N LYS A 70 2.46 -5.35 4.85
CA LYS A 70 3.92 -5.21 4.92
C LYS A 70 4.25 -4.21 6.00
N ASP A 71 5.27 -4.53 6.79
CA ASP A 71 5.89 -3.59 7.71
C ASP A 71 6.21 -2.27 6.98
N PRO A 72 6.12 -1.13 7.68
CA PRO A 72 6.46 0.15 7.10
C PRO A 72 7.88 0.09 6.53
N PRO A 73 8.14 0.78 5.40
CA PRO A 73 9.43 0.76 4.75
C PRO A 73 10.51 1.17 5.75
N ARG A 74 11.41 0.22 6.06
CA ARG A 74 12.55 0.49 6.93
C ARG A 74 13.48 1.45 6.21
N TYR A 75 13.85 2.52 6.92
CA TYR A 75 14.84 3.47 6.43
C TYR A 75 16.14 2.72 6.13
N THR A 76 16.69 2.90 4.93
CA THR A 76 17.85 2.13 4.44
C THR A 76 19.18 2.61 5.01
N GLY A 77 19.17 3.63 5.88
CA GLY A 77 20.36 4.17 6.51
C GLY A 77 20.74 3.49 7.82
N PRO A 78 21.89 3.86 8.40
CA PRO A 78 22.31 3.40 9.72
C PRO A 78 21.25 3.70 10.78
N GLN A 79 21.07 2.78 11.73
CA GLN A 79 20.18 2.99 12.87
C GLN A 79 20.74 4.10 13.76
N LEU A 80 19.85 4.97 14.25
CA LEU A 80 20.26 6.06 15.13
C LEU A 80 20.72 5.51 16.48
N SER A 81 21.85 6.01 16.99
CA SER A 81 22.29 5.69 18.35
C SER A 81 21.34 6.30 19.39
N ALA A 82 21.27 5.71 20.58
CA ALA A 82 20.41 6.23 21.66
C ALA A 82 20.71 7.70 21.99
N GLU A 83 21.98 8.09 21.92
CA GLU A 83 22.40 9.47 22.12
C GLU A 83 21.91 10.41 21.00
N GLN A 84 21.93 9.95 19.74
CA GLN A 84 21.41 10.72 18.62
C GLN A 84 19.89 10.91 18.72
N ILE A 85 19.15 9.90 19.18
CA ILE A 85 17.71 9.99 19.41
C ILE A 85 17.41 11.02 20.51
N ALA A 86 18.16 10.98 21.61
CA ALA A 86 18.03 11.97 22.69
C ALA A 86 18.35 13.40 22.21
N ARG A 87 19.38 13.57 21.36
CA ARG A 87 19.69 14.87 20.76
C ARG A 87 18.60 15.34 19.78
N GLN A 88 17.91 14.43 19.10
CA GLN A 88 16.82 14.78 18.18
C GLN A 88 15.56 15.21 18.91
N SER A 89 15.24 14.59 20.07
CA SER A 89 14.03 14.91 20.82
C SER A 89 14.04 16.31 21.44
N VAL A 90 15.23 16.85 21.74
CA VAL A 90 15.41 18.18 22.33
C VAL A 90 15.39 19.31 21.30
N LYS A 91 15.65 19.02 20.02
CA LYS A 91 15.69 20.04 18.96
C LYS A 91 14.32 20.69 18.76
N LYS A 92 14.30 22.03 18.72
CA LYS A 92 13.10 22.84 18.46
C LYS A 92 13.18 23.51 17.11
N TYR A 93 12.17 23.27 16.29
CA TYR A 93 11.98 23.96 15.02
C TYR A 93 10.64 24.71 15.03
N PRO A 94 10.49 25.77 14.22
CA PRO A 94 9.22 26.46 14.04
C PRO A 94 8.11 25.49 13.60
N ASN A 95 6.86 25.74 14.02
CA ASN A 95 5.68 24.94 13.68
C ASN A 95 5.71 23.45 14.11
N MET A 96 6.60 23.07 15.01
CA MET A 96 6.57 21.74 15.62
C MET A 96 5.55 21.63 16.75
N MET A 97 5.24 20.38 17.11
CA MET A 97 4.53 20.04 18.34
C MET A 97 5.21 20.69 19.56
N PRO A 98 4.42 21.18 20.53
CA PRO A 98 4.95 21.68 21.80
C PRO A 98 5.81 20.62 22.53
N PRO A 99 6.77 21.05 23.37
CA PRO A 99 7.67 20.15 24.09
C PRO A 99 6.94 19.16 25.00
N PRO A 100 7.51 17.95 25.20
CA PRO A 100 7.02 17.02 26.21
C PRO A 100 7.04 17.70 27.59
N GLY A 101 6.04 17.40 28.42
CA GLY A 101 5.86 18.02 29.73
C GLY A 101 5.10 19.36 29.72
N THR A 102 4.82 19.93 28.54
CA THR A 102 3.91 21.09 28.47
C THR A 102 2.45 20.66 28.49
N PHE A 103 1.57 21.53 28.99
CA PHE A 103 0.13 21.29 28.98
C PHE A 103 -0.42 21.05 27.57
N MET A 104 0.00 21.85 26.58
CA MET A 104 -0.42 21.66 25.19
C MET A 104 0.00 20.31 24.63
N HIS A 105 1.20 19.83 24.96
CA HIS A 105 1.64 18.50 24.54
C HIS A 105 0.81 17.39 25.19
N TRP A 106 0.52 17.51 26.49
CA TRP A 106 -0.35 16.57 27.21
C TRP A 106 -1.76 16.54 26.62
N PHE A 107 -2.37 17.72 26.42
CA PHE A 107 -3.72 17.84 25.90
C PHE A 107 -3.84 17.18 24.52
N LEU A 108 -2.90 17.44 23.61
CA LEU A 108 -2.88 16.87 22.25
C LEU A 108 -2.63 15.36 22.20
N ASN A 109 -1.85 14.79 23.14
CA ASN A 109 -1.49 13.38 23.10
C ASN A 109 -2.38 12.47 23.98
N ASN A 110 -3.17 13.03 24.90
CA ASN A 110 -3.99 12.25 25.82
C ASN A 110 -5.30 11.77 25.16
N LYS A 111 -5.32 10.53 24.68
CA LYS A 111 -6.48 9.91 24.02
C LYS A 111 -7.74 9.90 24.88
N SER A 112 -7.59 9.69 26.19
CA SER A 112 -8.73 9.59 27.11
C SER A 112 -9.52 10.89 27.18
N ILE A 113 -8.84 12.04 27.17
CA ILE A 113 -9.48 13.36 27.19
C ILE A 113 -10.25 13.61 25.91
N HIS A 114 -9.69 13.25 24.75
CA HIS A 114 -10.38 13.42 23.47
C HIS A 114 -11.65 12.58 23.39
N VAL A 115 -11.58 11.32 23.85
CA VAL A 115 -12.74 10.43 23.91
C VAL A 115 -13.78 10.97 24.90
N TRP A 116 -13.36 11.43 26.08
CA TRP A 116 -14.26 12.01 27.07
C TRP A 116 -14.97 13.26 26.54
N ILE A 117 -14.26 14.20 25.92
CA ILE A 117 -14.87 15.41 25.33
C ILE A 117 -15.86 15.03 24.22
N ALA A 118 -15.50 14.08 23.34
CA ALA A 118 -16.39 13.62 22.28
C ALA A 118 -17.66 12.98 22.85
N LEU A 119 -17.52 12.15 23.88
CA LEU A 119 -18.63 11.46 24.52
C LEU A 119 -19.54 12.43 25.29
N VAL A 120 -18.96 13.34 26.06
CA VAL A 120 -19.70 14.39 26.79
C VAL A 120 -20.47 15.29 25.83
N ARG A 121 -19.84 15.73 24.72
CA ARG A 121 -20.53 16.51 23.69
C ARG A 121 -21.68 15.73 23.08
N SER A 122 -21.47 14.46 22.72
CA SER A 122 -22.51 13.60 22.15
C SER A 122 -23.69 13.44 23.12
N LEU A 123 -23.41 13.20 24.40
CA LEU A 123 -24.42 13.04 25.43
C LEU A 123 -25.23 14.33 25.66
N LEU A 124 -24.58 15.50 25.62
CA LEU A 124 -25.26 16.79 25.75
C LEU A 124 -26.20 17.08 24.58
N GLU A 125 -25.83 16.70 23.35
CA GLU A 125 -26.73 16.83 22.20
C GLU A 125 -27.91 15.85 22.29
N LEU A 126 -27.68 14.62 22.76
CA LEU A 126 -28.75 13.66 23.00
C LEU A 126 -29.72 14.14 24.09
N SER A 127 -29.22 14.75 25.17
CA SER A 127 -30.10 15.31 26.21
C SER A 127 -30.94 16.46 25.66
N ARG A 128 -30.36 17.36 24.85
CA ARG A 128 -31.11 18.44 24.17
C ARG A 128 -32.19 17.91 23.24
N LEU A 129 -31.92 16.84 22.49
CA LEU A 129 -32.91 16.20 21.64
C LEU A 129 -34.02 15.55 22.47
N LEU A 130 -33.68 14.92 23.59
CA LEU A 130 -34.66 14.32 24.48
C LEU A 130 -35.56 15.38 25.12
N ASP A 131 -34.98 16.51 25.55
CA ASP A 131 -35.74 17.66 26.05
C ASP A 131 -36.67 18.21 24.95
N TRP A 132 -36.18 18.36 23.71
CA TRP A 132 -37.01 18.78 22.58
C TRP A 132 -38.17 17.82 22.27
N LEU A 133 -37.97 16.51 22.46
CA LEU A 133 -39.02 15.50 22.28
C LEU A 133 -40.05 15.47 23.41
N THR A 134 -39.66 15.88 24.62
CA THR A 134 -40.49 15.77 25.83
C THR A 134 -41.22 17.05 26.18
N VAL A 135 -40.74 18.22 25.72
CA VAL A 135 -41.43 19.49 25.94
C VAL A 135 -42.66 19.60 25.03
N PRO A 136 -43.88 19.68 25.59
CA PRO A 136 -45.10 19.88 24.79
C PRO A 136 -45.02 21.23 24.08
N ARG A 137 -45.23 21.21 22.77
CA ARG A 137 -45.25 22.42 21.95
C ARG A 137 -46.67 22.95 21.96
N GLU A 138 -46.95 23.87 22.89
CA GLU A 138 -48.21 24.62 22.94
C GLU A 138 -48.40 25.35 21.60
N HIS A 139 -49.58 25.20 20.99
CA HIS A 139 -49.99 25.78 19.71
C HIS A 139 -50.81 27.06 19.91
#